data_AF-G9AGB2-F1
#
_entry.id   AF-G9AGB2-F1
#
_cell.length_a   1.000
_cell.length_b   1.000
_cell.length_c   1.000
_cell.angle_alpha   90.00
_cell.angle_beta   90.00
_cell.angle_gamma   90.00
#
_symmetry.space_group_name_H-M   'P 1'
#
loop_
_entity.id
_entity.type
_entity.pdbx_description
1 polymer ?
#
loop_
_entity_poly.entity_id
_entity_poly.type
_entity_poly.pdbx_seq_one_letter_code
_entity_poly.pdbx_strand_id
1 'polypeptide(L)' 'MLPSRDRCSTFGPTEVDLLHNIFEQILEERGIESSGEKANEIAARLISVYQSGVRDVEMLKTLSMRSRN' A
#
# COMPACT_ATOMS: atom_id res chain seq x y z
N MET A 1 -4.13 -28.33 -13.97
CA MET A 1 -4.85 -28.12 -12.69
C MET A 1 -4.20 -26.95 -11.99
N LEU A 2 -5.02 -26.08 -11.39
CA LEU A 2 -4.71 -24.71 -10.94
C LEU A 2 -3.38 -24.58 -10.16
N PRO A 3 -2.61 -23.49 -10.34
CA PRO A 3 -1.46 -23.24 -9.49
C PRO A 3 -1.95 -23.01 -8.06
N SER A 4 -1.38 -23.78 -7.13
CA SER A 4 -1.53 -23.65 -5.70
C SER A 4 -1.45 -22.18 -5.33
N ARG A 5 -2.57 -21.69 -4.83
CA ARG A 5 -2.77 -20.34 -4.32
C ARG A 5 -2.06 -20.26 -2.98
N ASP A 6 -0.75 -20.39 -3.02
CA ASP A 6 0.13 -20.19 -1.89
C ASP A 6 0.07 -18.71 -1.57
N ARG A 7 -0.85 -18.37 -0.67
CA ARG A 7 -1.01 -17.04 -0.10
C ARG A 7 0.08 -16.78 0.94
N CYS A 8 1.31 -17.23 0.67
CA CYS A 8 2.48 -16.76 1.40
C CYS A 8 2.97 -15.51 0.67
N SER A 9 2.33 -14.37 0.97
CA SER A 9 2.76 -13.06 0.49
C SER A 9 4.08 -12.69 1.17
N THR A 10 5.17 -13.37 0.82
CA THR A 10 6.51 -12.84 1.08
C THR A 10 6.63 -11.62 0.19
N PHE A 11 6.66 -10.43 0.80
CA PHE A 11 6.97 -9.22 0.06
C PHE A 11 8.39 -9.38 -0.49
N GLY A 12 8.53 -9.52 -1.82
CA GLY A 12 9.82 -9.44 -2.46
C GLY A 12 10.43 -8.04 -2.22
N PRO A 13 11.76 -7.88 -2.34
CA PRO A 13 12.40 -6.57 -2.21
C PRO A 13 11.78 -5.54 -3.18
N THR A 14 11.39 -5.99 -4.39
CA THR A 14 10.68 -5.17 -5.39
C THR A 14 9.29 -4.73 -4.93
N GLU A 15 8.53 -5.60 -4.27
CA GLU A 15 7.20 -5.25 -3.76
C GLU A 15 7.28 -4.28 -2.59
N VAL A 16 8.27 -4.44 -1.70
CA VAL A 16 8.51 -3.50 -0.60
C VAL A 16 8.89 -2.14 -1.16
N ASP A 17 9.78 -2.09 -2.16
CA ASP A 17 10.20 -0.84 -2.82
C ASP A 17 9.02 -0.15 -3.50
N LEU A 18 8.18 -0.91 -4.21
CA LEU A 18 6.95 -0.40 -4.84
C LEU A 18 6.02 0.21 -3.78
N LEU A 19 5.72 -0.52 -2.70
CA LEU A 19 4.86 -0.04 -1.63
C LEU A 19 5.43 1.22 -0.96
N HIS A 20 6.75 1.25 -0.75
CA HIS A 20 7.44 2.41 -0.19
C HIS A 20 7.33 3.63 -1.12
N ASN A 21 7.56 3.46 -2.41
CA ASN A 21 7.49 4.52 -3.40
C ASN A 21 6.06 5.08 -3.53
N ILE A 22 5.04 4.22 -3.55
CA ILE A 22 3.64 4.64 -3.54
C ILE A 22 3.31 5.42 -2.26
N PHE A 23 3.80 4.93 -1.11
CA PHE A 23 3.60 5.57 0.16
C PHE A 23 4.20 6.98 0.19
N GLU A 24 5.46 7.14 -0.21
CA GLU A 24 6.13 8.44 -0.31
C GLU A 24 5.39 9.38 -1.27
N GLN A 25 4.95 8.89 -2.43
CA GLN A 25 4.16 9.71 -3.36
C GLN A 25 2.84 10.20 -2.75
N ILE A 26 2.16 9.39 -1.94
CA ILE A 26 0.92 9.81 -1.24
C ILE A 26 1.24 10.88 -0.20
N LEU A 27 2.34 10.72 0.54
CA LEU A 27 2.78 11.67 1.54
C LEU A 27 3.16 13.01 0.90
N GLU A 28 3.93 12.98 -0.18
CA GLU A 28 4.37 14.15 -0.92
C GLU A 28 3.19 14.89 -1.55
N GLU A 29 2.25 14.17 -2.17
CA GLU A 29 1.03 14.75 -2.76
C GLU A 29 0.12 15.42 -1.72
N ARG A 30 0.10 14.90 -0.48
CA ARG A 30 -0.67 15.50 0.62
C ARG A 30 0.11 16.48 1.49
N GLY A 31 1.42 16.61 1.29
CA GLY A 31 2.31 17.33 2.19
C GLY A 31 2.27 16.80 3.63
N ILE A 32 2.09 15.48 3.79
CA ILE A 32 2.05 14.82 5.11
C ILE A 32 3.47 14.36 5.44
N GLU A 33 3.94 14.68 6.64
CA GLU A 33 5.20 14.15 7.13
C GLU A 33 5.09 12.64 7.38
N SER A 34 6.08 11.88 6.92
CA SER A 34 6.20 10.43 7.09
C SER A 34 6.20 9.96 8.56
N SER A 35 6.41 10.87 9.51
CA SER A 35 6.40 10.62 10.95
C SER A 35 5.07 10.95 11.67
N GLY A 36 3.97 11.11 10.93
CA GLY A 36 2.65 11.38 11.50
C GLY A 36 1.77 10.13 11.72
N GLU A 37 0.81 10.21 12.63
CA GLU A 37 -0.26 9.20 12.78
C GLU A 37 -0.97 8.92 11.43
N LYS A 38 -1.19 9.99 10.65
CA LYS A 38 -1.71 9.89 9.28
C LYS A 38 -0.85 9.05 8.34
N ALA A 39 0.47 9.15 8.46
CA ALA A 39 1.40 8.37 7.63
C ALA A 39 1.31 6.89 8.01
N ASN A 40 1.26 6.57 9.31
CA ASN A 40 1.05 5.21 9.76
C ASN A 40 -0.29 4.62 9.29
N GLU A 41 -1.38 5.41 9.33
CA GLU A 41 -2.69 4.99 8.81
C GLU A 41 -2.63 4.70 7.30
N ILE A 42 -1.98 5.56 6.52
CA ILE A 42 -1.82 5.36 5.07
C ILE A 42 -1.01 4.09 4.79
N ALA A 43 0.10 3.86 5.51
CA ALA A 43 0.94 2.68 5.35
C ALA A 43 0.16 1.39 5.69
N ALA A 44 -0.52 1.36 6.83
CA ALA A 44 -1.32 0.20 7.25
C ALA A 44 -2.43 -0.11 6.24
N ARG A 45 -3.05 0.92 5.66
CA ARG A 45 -4.11 0.77 4.66
C ARG A 45 -3.56 0.32 3.31
N LEU A 46 -2.44 0.86 2.88
CA LEU A 46 -1.74 0.47 1.67
C LEU A 46 -1.39 -1.03 1.72
N ILE A 47 -0.81 -1.48 2.84
CA ILE A 47 -0.49 -2.89 3.08
C ILE A 47 -1.76 -3.75 3.09
N SER A 48 -2.83 -3.30 3.76
CA SER A 48 -4.09 -4.03 3.81
C SER A 48 -4.74 -4.22 2.43
N VAL A 49 -4.71 -3.17 1.60
CA VAL A 49 -5.22 -3.21 0.22
C VAL A 49 -4.37 -4.13 -0.64
N TYR A 50 -3.04 -4.07 -0.48
CA TYR A 50 -2.11 -4.95 -1.17
C TYR A 50 -2.33 -6.43 -0.81
N GLN A 51 -2.51 -6.72 0.48
CA GLN A 51 -2.82 -8.06 0.99
C GLN A 51 -4.19 -8.58 0.50
N SER A 52 -5.13 -7.68 0.18
CA SER A 52 -6.41 -8.04 -0.43
C SER A 52 -6.23 -8.58 -1.86
N GLY A 53 -5.07 -8.37 -2.48
CA GLY A 53 -4.72 -8.81 -3.83
C GLY A 53 -4.72 -7.68 -4.86
N VAL A 54 -4.88 -6.42 -4.42
CA VAL A 54 -4.81 -5.25 -5.29
C VAL A 54 -3.33 -4.87 -5.48
N ARG A 55 -2.83 -4.99 -6.72
CA ARG A 55 -1.45 -4.61 -7.08
C ARG A 55 -1.38 -3.35 -7.95
N ASP A 56 -2.53 -2.82 -8.35
CA ASP A 56 -2.62 -1.60 -9.14
C ASP A 56 -2.25 -0.38 -8.31
N VAL A 57 -1.22 0.34 -8.75
CA VAL A 57 -0.68 1.53 -8.08
C VAL A 57 -1.75 2.61 -7.91
N GLU A 58 -2.53 2.90 -8.95
CA GLU A 58 -3.63 3.87 -8.88
C GLU A 58 -4.73 3.44 -7.91
N MET A 59 -5.08 2.15 -7.87
CA MET A 59 -6.08 1.63 -6.93
C MET A 59 -5.54 1.66 -5.50
N LEU A 60 -4.29 1.25 -5.29
CA LEU A 60 -3.61 1.31 -3.99
C LEU A 60 -3.62 2.75 -3.49
N LYS A 61 -3.21 3.71 -4.31
CA LYS A 61 -3.26 5.14 -4.00
C LYS A 61 -4.68 5.57 -3.65
N THR A 62 -5.64 5.30 -4.54
CA THR A 62 -7.05 5.70 -4.36
C THR A 62 -7.68 5.12 -3.08
N LEU A 63 -7.46 3.83 -2.79
CA LEU A 63 -8.04 3.12 -1.65
C LEU A 63 -7.35 3.46 -0.32
N SER A 64 -6.05 3.75 -0.36
CA SER A 64 -5.28 4.24 0.79
C SER A 64 -5.67 5.67 1.15
N MET A 65 -5.99 6.49 0.13
CA MET A 65 -6.44 7.88 0.30
C MET A 65 -7.89 8.01 0.72
N ARG A 66 -8.74 7.00 0.48
CA ARG A 66 -10.16 7.02 0.84
C ARG A 66 -10.32 6.78 2.34
N SER A 67 -10.00 7.79 3.15
CA SER A 67 -10.37 7.81 4.56
C SER A 67 -11.88 7.66 4.66
N ARG A 68 -12.32 6.63 5.40
CA ARG A 68 -13.74 6.39 5.65
C ARG A 68 -14.06 7.28 6.86
N ASN A 69 -14.76 8.38 6.58
CA ASN A 69 -15.48 9.16 7.59
C ASN A 69 -16.36 8.23 8.45
#